data_AF-A0A7W4UPK1-F1
#
_entry.id   AF-A0A7W4UPK1-F1
#
_cell.length_a   1.000
_cell.length_b   1.000
_cell.length_c   1.000
_cell.angle_alpha   90.00
_cell.angle_beta   90.00
_cell.angle_gamma   90.00
#
_symmetry.space_group_name_H-M   'P 1'
#
loop_
_entity.id
_entity.type
_entity.pdbx_description
1 polymer ?
#
loop_
_entity_poly.entity_id
_entity_poly.type
_entity_poly.pdbx_seq_one_letter_code
_entity_poly.pdbx_strand_id
1 'polypeptide(L)' 'MAFAETRYRVGEREVGVRQFLVTDPDGYLIRFQESLGGERRASSV' A
#
# COMPACT_ATOMS: atom_id res chain seq x y z
N MET A 1 -4.13 12.74 -9.09
CA MET A 1 -3.64 11.34 -9.11
C MET A 1 -2.29 11.32 -8.41
N ALA A 2 -2.17 10.62 -7.29
CA ALA A 2 -0.94 10.55 -6.50
C ALA A 2 -0.49 9.09 -6.39
N PHE A 3 0.76 8.83 -6.76
CA PHE A 3 1.40 7.52 -6.64
C PHE A 3 2.24 7.49 -5.37
N ALA A 4 2.10 6.43 -4.59
CA ALA A 4 2.83 6.24 -3.35
C ALA A 4 3.23 4.78 -3.15
N GLU A 5 4.36 4.57 -2.51
CA GLU A 5 4.78 3.28 -1.99
C GLU A 5 4.71 3.31 -0.47
N THR A 6 4.23 2.24 0.12
CA THR A 6 4.11 2.14 1.58
C THR A 6 4.32 0.70 2.04
N ARG A 7 4.63 0.55 3.32
CA ARG A 7 4.82 -0.75 3.95
C ARG A 7 3.97 -0.87 5.19
N TYR A 8 3.25 -1.98 5.26
CA TYR A 8 2.35 -2.29 6.36
C TYR A 8 2.89 -3.46 7.17
N ARG A 9 2.81 -3.36 8.49
CA ARG A 9 3.08 -4.49 9.37
C ARG A 9 1.86 -5.42 9.40
N VAL A 10 2.09 -6.69 9.13
CA VAL A 10 1.10 -7.77 9.15
C VAL A 10 1.66 -8.88 10.05
N GLY A 11 1.27 -8.86 11.33
CA GLY A 11 1.84 -9.75 12.33
C GLY A 11 3.34 -9.52 12.51
N GLU A 12 4.14 -10.56 12.30
CA GLU A 12 5.62 -10.53 12.34
C GLU A 12 6.25 -10.17 10.99
N ARG A 13 5.45 -9.84 9.97
CA ARG A 13 5.91 -9.53 8.62
C ARG A 13 5.59 -8.11 8.24
N GLU A 14 6.33 -7.59 7.27
CA GLU A 14 6.12 -6.31 6.63
C GLU A 14 5.87 -6.54 5.14
N VAL A 15 4.75 -6.00 4.65
CA VAL A 15 4.31 -6.13 3.26
C VAL A 15 4.37 -4.75 2.61
N GLY A 16 5.07 -4.67 1.47
CA GLY A 16 5.14 -3.47 0.66
C GLY A 16 4.09 -3.44 -0.44
N VAL A 17 3.49 -2.28 -0.65
CA VAL A 17 2.59 -2.04 -1.79
C VAL A 17 2.93 -0.74 -2.50
N ARG A 18 2.76 -0.74 -3.82
CA ARG A 18 2.66 0.47 -4.63
C ARG A 18 1.19 0.73 -4.89
N GLN A 19 0.75 1.97 -4.70
CA GLN A 19 -0.66 2.33 -4.81
C GLN A 19 -0.82 3.71 -5.43
N PHE A 20 -2.01 3.95 -5.98
CA PHE A 20 -2.45 5.29 -6.33
C PHE A 20 -3.96 5.43 -6.15
N LEU A 21 -4.39 6.67 -5.96
CA LEU A 21 -5.79 7.02 -5.78
C LEU A 21 -6.34 7.69 -7.04
N VAL A 22 -7.51 7.23 -7.46
CA VAL A 22 -8.37 7.92 -8.43
C VAL A 22 -9.58 8.47 -7.66
N THR A 23 -9.74 9.78 -7.75
CA THR A 23 -10.89 10.52 -7.22
C THR A 23 -11.92 10.67 -8.33
N ASP A 24 -13.15 10.26 -8.08
CA ASP A 24 -14.30 10.54 -8.94
C ASP A 24 -15.00 11.84 -8.49
N PRO A 25 -15.48 12.70 -9.42
CA PRO A 25 -16.17 13.95 -9.08
C PRO A 25 -17.42 13.77 -8.20
N ASP A 26 -18.09 12.61 -8.27
CA ASP A 26 -19.27 12.31 -7.46
C ASP A 26 -18.90 11.76 -6.07
N GLY A 27 -17.59 11.75 -5.73
CA GLY A 27 -17.07 11.46 -4.40
C GLY A 27 -16.61 10.02 -4.20
N TYR A 28 -16.63 9.18 -5.22
CA TYR A 28 -16.06 7.83 -5.13
C TYR A 28 -14.53 7.85 -5.15
N LEU A 29 -13.92 6.95 -4.37
CA LEU A 29 -12.47 6.75 -4.35
C LEU A 29 -12.15 5.33 -4.77
N ILE A 30 -11.40 5.19 -5.86
CA ILE A 30 -10.85 3.90 -6.28
C ILE A 30 -9.36 3.89 -5.93
N ARG A 31 -8.97 2.86 -5.18
CA ARG A 31 -7.57 2.61 -4.83
C ARG A 31 -7.05 1.41 -5.60
N PHE A 32 -6.17 1.68 -6.56
CA PHE A 32 -5.40 0.64 -7.22
C PHE A 32 -4.14 0.35 -6.40
N GLN A 33 -3.79 -0.92 -6.27
CA GLN A 33 -2.56 -1.32 -5.61
C GLN A 33 -1.98 -2.58 -6.23
N GLU A 34 -0.66 -2.68 -6.12
CA GLU A 34 0.17 -3.79 -6.54
C GLU A 34 1.05 -4.20 -5.35
N SER A 35 1.16 -5.50 -5.10
CA SER A 35 2.15 -6.02 -4.15
C SER A 35 3.56 -5.83 -4.71
N LEU A 36 4.44 -5.23 -3.92
CA LEU A 36 5.86 -5.06 -4.30
C LEU A 36 6.67 -6.36 -4.18
N GLY A 37 6.06 -7.43 -3.65
CA GLY A 37 6.77 -8.65 -3.28
C GLY A 37 7.74 -8.44 -2.10
N GLY A 38 8.44 -9.50 -1.70
CA GLY A 38 9.49 -9.43 -0.68
C GLY A 38 8.97 -9.11 0.72
N GLU A 39 8.09 -9.96 1.26
CA GLU A 39 7.74 -9.95 2.69
C GLU A 39 9.00 -9.95 3.54
N ARG A 40 9.16 -8.95 4.40
CA ARG A 40 10.28 -8.87 5.35
C ARG A 40 9.80 -9.24 6.73
N ARG A 41 10.69 -9.71 7.60
CA ARG A 41 10.37 -9.75 9.04
C ARG A 41 10.19 -8.30 9.49
N ALA A 42 9.06 -7.99 10.10
CA ALA A 42 8.83 -6.68 10.65
C ALA A 42 9.86 -6.44 11.76
N SER A 43 10.54 -5.29 11.70
CA SER A 43 11.52 -4.90 12.72
C SER A 43 10.80 -4.82 14.07
N SER A 44 11.29 -5.56 15.07
CA SER A 44 10.93 -5.33 16.47
C SER A 44 11.77 -4.14 16.90
N VAL A 45 11.16 -2.96 16.92
CA VAL A 45 11.71 -1.79 17.63
C VAL A 45 11.29 -1.90 19.09
#